data_AF-A0AA97HJT5-F1
#
_entry.id   AF-A0AA97HJT5-F1
#
_cell.length_a   1.000
_cell.length_b   1.000
_cell.length_c   1.000
_cell.angle_alpha   90.00
_cell.angle_beta   90.00
_cell.angle_gamma   90.00
#
_symmetry.space_group_name_H-M   'P 1'
#
loop_
_entity.id
_entity.type
_entity.pdbx_description
1 polymer ?
#
loop_
_entity_poly.entity_id
_entity_poly.type
_entity_poly.pdbx_seq_one_letter_code
_entity_poly.pdbx_strand_id
1 'polypeptide(L)'
;MENLHSAVETLMHGANTMFILMGAIMVLAMHAGFAFLEVGTVRQKNQVNALSKIISDFAISGLAYFFIGYWIAYGVTFFQGAEALTDQNGYSLVKFFFLMTFAAAIPAIISGGIAERARFAPQLVASLLIVGFIYPFFEGLVWNGNMGFQGWLEASFGAPFHDFAGSVVVHAVGGWLALGAVLMLGARRGRYRDGHVVAMPPSNIPFLALGAWILTIGWFGFNVMSAQTIDGISGLVAVNSLMAMVGGTLAALLVGRFDPGFLHNGPLAGLVAVCAGSDIMHPVGALATGAIAGGLFVWTFILTQNKLKIDDVLGVWPLHGLCGVWGGVAAGIFGAQALGGLGGVSLASQVIGSLAGAIFALAGGVLVYGVIKATAGIRLNEEDEFMGADLAIHKIGSVSDD
;
A
#
# COMPACT_ATOMS: atom_id res chain seq x y z
N MET A 1 25.29 10.17 -38.55
CA MET A 1 23.96 10.16 -37.91
C MET A 1 23.74 8.88 -37.12
N GLU A 2 24.14 7.70 -37.60
CA GLU A 2 24.06 6.43 -36.84
C GLU A 2 24.76 6.47 -35.48
N ASN A 3 25.99 7.00 -35.39
CA ASN A 3 26.69 7.14 -34.11
C ASN A 3 26.00 8.10 -33.12
N LEU A 4 25.27 9.11 -33.63
CA LEU A 4 24.51 10.02 -32.78
C LEU A 4 23.25 9.35 -32.26
N HIS A 5 22.55 8.60 -33.12
CA HIS A 5 21.37 7.83 -32.73
C HIS A 5 21.69 6.80 -31.66
N SER A 6 22.74 5.99 -31.88
CA SER A 6 23.21 4.99 -30.93
C SER A 6 23.64 5.60 -29.57
N ALA A 7 24.28 6.77 -29.59
CA ALA A 7 24.64 7.48 -28.37
C ALA A 7 23.40 8.00 -27.60
N VAL A 8 22.39 8.52 -28.32
CA VAL A 8 21.14 8.98 -27.72
C VAL A 8 20.36 7.80 -27.12
N GLU A 9 20.25 6.67 -27.82
CA GLU A 9 19.59 5.47 -27.30
C GLU A 9 20.27 4.95 -26.03
N THR A 10 21.61 4.86 -26.05
CA THR A 10 22.38 4.41 -24.88
C THR A 10 22.14 5.33 -23.67
N LEU A 11 22.13 6.64 -23.90
CA LEU A 11 21.85 7.63 -22.86
C LEU A 11 20.40 7.51 -22.34
N MET A 12 19.42 7.34 -23.23
CA MET A 12 18.01 7.18 -22.86
C MET A 12 17.79 5.91 -22.02
N HIS A 13 18.38 4.77 -22.40
CA HIS A 13 18.31 3.55 -21.61
C HIS A 13 18.93 3.74 -20.22
N GLY A 14 20.15 4.31 -20.16
CA GLY A 14 20.81 4.58 -18.88
C GLY A 14 20.00 5.53 -17.99
N ALA A 15 19.41 6.57 -18.56
CA ALA A 15 18.58 7.53 -17.84
C ALA A 15 17.27 6.91 -17.33
N ASN A 16 16.58 6.09 -18.14
CA ASN A 16 15.39 5.35 -17.72
C ASN A 16 15.70 4.40 -16.57
N THR A 17 16.79 3.63 -16.66
CA THR A 17 17.23 2.73 -15.60
C THR A 17 17.56 3.50 -14.31
N MET A 18 18.29 4.61 -14.39
CA MET A 18 18.60 5.44 -13.23
C MET A 18 17.33 6.03 -12.59
N PHE A 19 16.41 6.53 -13.41
CA PHE A 19 15.16 7.14 -12.99
C PHE A 19 14.31 6.17 -12.16
N ILE A 20 14.01 4.98 -12.70
CA ILE A 20 13.19 3.99 -12.01
C ILE A 20 13.93 3.33 -10.84
N LEU A 21 15.27 3.23 -10.87
CA LEU A 21 16.08 2.74 -9.73
C LEU A 21 15.96 3.64 -8.51
N MET A 22 16.00 4.97 -8.71
CA MET A 22 15.78 5.92 -7.61
C MET A 22 14.39 5.72 -6.99
N GLY A 23 13.37 5.51 -7.83
CA GLY A 23 12.03 5.13 -7.38
C GLY A 23 12.05 3.85 -6.54
N ALA A 24 12.67 2.79 -7.04
CA ALA A 24 12.71 1.51 -6.35
C ALA A 24 13.40 1.59 -4.97
N ILE A 25 14.46 2.39 -4.86
CA ILE A 25 15.15 2.64 -3.58
C ILE A 25 14.27 3.45 -2.62
N MET A 26 13.55 4.46 -3.12
CA MET A 26 12.63 5.26 -2.30
C MET A 26 11.43 4.44 -1.81
N VAL A 27 10.88 3.56 -2.65
CA VAL A 27 9.79 2.66 -2.25
C VAL A 27 10.31 1.54 -1.35
N LEU A 28 11.54 1.06 -1.53
CA LEU A 28 12.21 0.21 -0.53
C LEU A 28 12.28 0.92 0.83
N ALA A 29 12.61 2.21 0.88
CA ALA A 29 12.62 2.98 2.12
C ALA A 29 11.22 3.08 2.77
N MET A 30 10.13 3.02 2.00
CA MET A 30 8.78 2.94 2.56
C MET A 30 8.58 1.71 3.45
N HIS A 31 9.28 0.60 3.20
CA HIS A 31 9.22 -0.58 4.09
C HIS A 31 9.81 -0.30 5.47
N ALA A 32 10.88 0.50 5.56
CA ALA A 32 11.34 1.02 6.84
C ALA A 32 10.29 1.96 7.46
N GLY A 33 9.62 2.76 6.64
CA GLY A 33 8.49 3.59 7.06
C GLY A 33 7.34 2.79 7.69
N PHE A 34 6.89 1.71 7.05
CA PHE A 34 5.90 0.78 7.61
C PHE A 34 6.39 0.16 8.93
N ALA A 35 7.64 -0.28 8.99
CA ALA A 35 8.22 -0.86 10.20
C ALA A 35 8.22 0.13 11.38
N PHE A 36 8.64 1.38 11.16
CA PHE A 36 8.66 2.41 12.20
C PHE A 36 7.26 2.91 12.58
N LEU A 37 6.33 2.99 11.61
CA LEU A 37 4.94 3.34 11.89
C LEU A 37 4.27 2.27 12.76
N GLU A 38 4.48 0.99 12.42
CA GLU A 38 3.92 -0.13 13.17
C GLU A 38 4.55 -0.26 14.56
N VAL A 39 5.88 -0.24 14.68
CA VAL A 39 6.58 -0.38 15.98
C VAL A 39 6.20 0.74 16.96
N GLY A 40 5.98 1.96 16.45
CA GLY A 40 5.52 3.09 17.27
C GLY A 40 4.06 2.94 17.74
N THR A 41 3.22 2.26 16.96
CA THR A 41 1.79 2.12 17.21
C THR A 41 1.44 0.92 18.08
N VAL A 42 2.16 -0.19 17.95
CA VAL A 42 1.93 -1.39 18.78
C VAL A 42 2.38 -1.16 20.23
N ARG A 43 1.87 -1.97 21.15
CA ARG A 43 2.35 -2.03 22.55
C ARG A 43 3.80 -2.53 22.60
N GLN A 44 4.55 -2.06 23.60
CA GLN A 44 5.99 -2.34 23.77
C GLN A 44 6.35 -3.84 23.64
N LYS A 45 5.53 -4.73 24.19
CA LYS A 45 5.70 -6.20 24.15
C LYS A 45 5.57 -6.85 22.76
N ASN A 46 5.36 -6.06 21.69
CA ASN A 46 5.18 -6.52 20.32
C ASN A 46 6.09 -5.77 19.32
N GLN A 47 7.06 -4.98 19.80
CA GLN A 47 7.90 -4.14 18.96
C GLN A 47 8.91 -4.95 18.14
N VAL A 48 9.56 -5.95 18.75
CA VAL A 48 10.48 -6.86 18.05
C VAL A 48 9.74 -7.55 16.92
N ASN A 49 8.55 -8.08 17.22
CA ASN A 49 7.72 -8.75 16.23
C ASN A 49 7.26 -7.81 15.11
N ALA A 50 6.90 -6.56 15.39
CA ALA A 50 6.55 -5.59 14.36
C ALA A 50 7.71 -5.38 13.35
N LEU A 51 8.93 -5.17 13.84
CA LEU A 51 10.11 -4.98 13.00
C LEU A 51 10.48 -6.25 12.22
N SER A 52 10.52 -7.40 12.89
CA SER A 52 10.90 -8.69 12.29
C SER A 52 9.92 -9.13 11.20
N LYS A 53 8.63 -8.83 11.36
CA LYS A 53 7.62 -9.16 10.34
C LYS A 53 7.88 -8.42 9.05
N ILE A 54 8.08 -7.10 9.07
CA ILE A 54 8.21 -6.31 7.85
C ILE A 54 9.41 -6.77 6.99
N ILE A 55 10.58 -6.98 7.60
CA ILE A 55 11.76 -7.41 6.85
C ILE A 55 11.64 -8.86 6.34
N SER A 56 10.99 -9.74 7.11
CA SER A 56 10.76 -11.13 6.71
C SER A 56 9.70 -11.23 5.62
N ASP A 57 8.61 -10.46 5.73
CA ASP A 57 7.57 -10.33 4.72
C ASP A 57 8.15 -9.80 3.42
N PHE A 58 9.06 -8.82 3.46
CA PHE A 58 9.74 -8.32 2.27
C PHE A 58 10.53 -9.43 1.54
N ALA A 59 11.30 -10.24 2.28
CA ALA A 59 12.07 -11.34 1.70
C ALA A 59 11.18 -12.43 1.07
N ILE A 60 10.11 -12.83 1.77
CA ILE A 60 9.14 -13.82 1.26
C ILE A 60 8.38 -13.28 0.05
N SER A 61 7.98 -12.01 0.08
CA SER A 61 7.32 -11.33 -1.03
C SER A 61 8.24 -11.26 -2.25
N GLY A 62 9.52 -10.96 -2.04
CA GLY A 62 10.53 -10.95 -3.11
C GLY A 62 10.62 -12.30 -3.82
N LEU A 63 10.68 -13.42 -3.08
CA LEU A 63 10.69 -14.76 -3.66
C LEU A 63 9.37 -15.06 -4.38
N ALA A 64 8.23 -14.81 -3.75
CA ALA A 64 6.91 -15.09 -4.33
C ALA A 64 6.67 -14.30 -5.63
N TYR A 65 7.05 -13.02 -5.63
CA TYR A 65 6.88 -12.16 -6.79
C TYR A 65 7.88 -12.50 -7.91
N PHE A 66 9.14 -12.80 -7.58
CA PHE A 66 10.15 -13.17 -8.56
C PHE A 66 9.81 -14.45 -9.32
N PHE A 67 9.41 -15.51 -8.60
CA PHE A 67 9.17 -16.83 -9.21
C PHE A 67 7.75 -17.01 -9.75
N ILE A 68 6.76 -16.23 -9.28
CA ILE A 68 5.35 -16.45 -9.60
C ILE A 68 4.66 -15.14 -9.99
N GLY A 69 4.64 -14.16 -9.09
CA GLY A 69 3.76 -13.01 -9.23
C GLY A 69 4.05 -12.14 -10.47
N TYR A 70 5.32 -11.81 -10.74
CA TYR A 70 5.69 -11.00 -11.90
C TYR A 70 5.37 -11.70 -13.22
N TRP A 71 5.46 -13.04 -13.24
CA TRP A 71 5.06 -13.83 -14.39
C TRP A 71 3.54 -13.78 -14.60
N ILE A 72 2.74 -13.89 -13.54
CA ILE A 72 1.27 -13.75 -13.62
C ILE A 72 0.87 -12.35 -14.12
N ALA A 73 1.51 -11.30 -13.61
CA ALA A 73 1.14 -9.92 -13.93
C ALA A 73 1.59 -9.51 -15.34
N TYR A 74 2.83 -9.82 -15.73
CA TYR A 74 3.48 -9.27 -16.93
C TYR A 74 3.98 -10.31 -17.94
N GLY A 75 3.88 -11.60 -17.65
CA GLY A 75 4.38 -12.65 -18.56
C GLY A 75 5.91 -12.78 -18.59
N VAL A 76 6.64 -12.12 -17.68
CA VAL A 76 8.10 -12.05 -17.67
C VAL A 76 8.70 -12.99 -16.61
N THR A 77 9.78 -13.69 -16.99
CA THR A 77 10.60 -14.52 -16.08
C THR A 77 12.07 -14.11 -16.17
N PHE A 78 12.89 -14.54 -15.22
CA PHE A 78 14.32 -14.18 -15.13
C PHE A 78 15.25 -15.41 -15.20
N PHE A 79 14.83 -16.46 -15.92
CA PHE A 79 15.59 -17.71 -16.05
C PHE A 79 16.61 -17.71 -17.21
N GLN A 80 16.75 -16.58 -17.91
CA GLN A 80 17.74 -16.40 -18.97
C GLN A 80 19.13 -16.08 -18.38
N GLY A 81 20.19 -16.20 -19.20
CA GLY A 81 21.55 -15.90 -18.78
C GLY A 81 21.76 -14.42 -18.41
N ALA A 82 22.74 -14.16 -17.54
CA ALA A 82 23.00 -12.82 -16.99
C ALA A 82 23.26 -11.76 -18.08
N GLU A 83 23.97 -12.12 -19.16
CA GLU A 83 24.21 -11.22 -20.30
C GLU A 83 22.90 -10.67 -20.88
N ALA A 84 21.90 -11.54 -21.11
CA ALA A 84 20.60 -11.14 -21.61
C ALA A 84 19.78 -10.35 -20.58
N LEU A 85 19.96 -10.62 -19.28
CA LEU A 85 19.29 -9.87 -18.20
C LEU A 85 19.86 -8.45 -18.03
N THR A 86 21.12 -8.24 -18.38
CA THR A 86 21.80 -6.94 -18.29
C THR A 86 21.63 -6.05 -19.52
N ASP A 87 20.95 -6.53 -20.56
CA ASP A 87 20.65 -5.74 -21.75
C ASP A 87 19.90 -4.45 -21.39
N GLN A 88 20.11 -3.39 -22.19
CA GLN A 88 19.54 -2.05 -21.95
C GLN A 88 19.80 -1.54 -20.52
N ASN A 89 21.01 -1.77 -20.01
CA ASN A 89 21.41 -1.44 -18.64
C ASN A 89 20.55 -2.12 -17.56
N GLY A 90 19.93 -3.26 -17.87
CA GLY A 90 19.10 -4.01 -16.93
C GLY A 90 17.80 -3.31 -16.56
N TYR A 91 17.24 -2.46 -17.45
CA TYR A 91 15.98 -1.75 -17.18
C TYR A 91 14.86 -2.69 -16.71
N SER A 92 14.74 -3.88 -17.31
CA SER A 92 13.73 -4.88 -16.91
C SER A 92 13.91 -5.40 -15.49
N LEU A 93 15.17 -5.58 -15.02
CA LEU A 93 15.48 -5.96 -13.64
C LEU A 93 15.14 -4.84 -12.66
N VAL A 94 15.42 -3.59 -13.02
CA VAL A 94 15.10 -2.44 -12.17
C VAL A 94 13.59 -2.19 -12.12
N LYS A 95 12.88 -2.37 -13.24
CA LYS A 95 11.41 -2.34 -13.28
C LYS A 95 10.81 -3.43 -12.39
N PHE A 96 11.35 -4.65 -12.44
CA PHE A 96 10.97 -5.69 -11.49
C PHE A 96 11.23 -5.27 -10.05
N PHE A 97 12.42 -4.72 -9.75
CA PHE A 97 12.73 -4.27 -8.39
C PHE A 97 11.73 -3.22 -7.91
N PHE A 98 11.41 -2.22 -8.75
CA PHE A 98 10.38 -1.23 -8.47
C PHE A 98 9.03 -1.88 -8.14
N LEU A 99 8.48 -2.70 -9.03
CA LEU A 99 7.16 -3.31 -8.84
C LEU A 99 7.13 -4.36 -7.72
N MET A 100 8.24 -5.05 -7.45
CA MET A 100 8.36 -5.96 -6.31
C MET A 100 8.21 -5.18 -4.99
N THR A 101 8.77 -3.98 -4.88
CA THR A 101 8.58 -3.15 -3.67
C THR A 101 7.13 -2.69 -3.48
N PHE A 102 6.35 -2.53 -4.55
CA PHE A 102 4.91 -2.26 -4.50
C PHE A 102 4.15 -3.51 -4.05
N ALA A 103 4.45 -4.66 -4.63
CA ALA A 103 3.86 -5.94 -4.27
C ALA A 103 4.11 -6.28 -2.80
N ALA A 104 5.33 -6.06 -2.30
CA ALA A 104 5.68 -6.25 -0.89
C ALA A 104 4.97 -5.25 0.04
N ALA A 105 4.49 -4.10 -0.44
CA ALA A 105 3.75 -3.15 0.40
C ALA A 105 2.38 -3.72 0.81
N ILE A 106 1.82 -4.66 0.04
CA ILE A 106 0.54 -5.32 0.36
C ILE A 106 0.59 -6.04 1.72
N PRO A 107 1.50 -7.00 1.96
CA PRO A 107 1.60 -7.63 3.27
C PRO A 107 2.04 -6.66 4.38
N ALA A 108 2.83 -5.63 4.08
CA ALA A 108 3.16 -4.57 5.05
C ALA A 108 1.91 -3.80 5.53
N ILE A 109 1.00 -3.46 4.61
CA ILE A 109 -0.32 -2.88 4.94
C ILE A 109 -1.12 -3.84 5.81
N ILE A 110 -1.18 -5.13 5.43
CA ILE A 110 -1.96 -6.12 6.19
C ILE A 110 -1.39 -6.32 7.60
N SER A 111 -0.06 -6.35 7.74
CA SER A 111 0.65 -6.49 9.02
C SER A 111 0.14 -5.50 10.06
N GLY A 112 -0.01 -4.23 9.67
CA GLY A 112 -0.50 -3.18 10.56
C GLY A 112 -1.90 -3.45 11.09
N GLY A 113 -2.80 -4.00 10.29
CA GLY A 113 -4.16 -4.34 10.74
C GLY A 113 -4.20 -5.53 11.70
N ILE A 114 -3.30 -6.51 11.49
CA ILE A 114 -3.28 -7.79 12.22
C ILE A 114 -2.29 -7.86 13.39
N ALA A 115 -1.60 -6.76 13.66
CA ALA A 115 -0.58 -6.66 14.70
C ALA A 115 -1.03 -7.16 16.10
N GLU A 116 -0.05 -7.55 16.91
CA GLU A 116 -0.15 -8.01 18.31
C GLU A 116 -0.87 -9.34 18.58
N ARG A 117 -1.70 -9.87 17.67
CA ARG A 117 -2.39 -11.16 17.87
C ARG A 117 -2.19 -12.19 16.77
N ALA A 118 -1.65 -11.80 15.63
CA ALA A 118 -1.38 -12.72 14.53
C ALA A 118 -0.16 -13.59 14.84
N ARG A 119 -0.19 -14.84 14.37
CA ARG A 119 0.98 -15.73 14.40
C ARG A 119 1.95 -15.37 13.29
N PHE A 120 3.25 -15.44 13.59
CA PHE A 120 4.31 -15.04 12.67
C PHE A 120 4.38 -15.90 11.40
N ALA A 121 4.55 -17.23 11.52
CA ALA A 121 4.70 -18.10 10.35
C ALA A 121 3.45 -18.16 9.45
N PRO A 122 2.21 -18.28 9.98
CA PRO A 122 1.00 -18.19 9.17
C PRO A 122 0.87 -16.87 8.39
N GLN A 123 1.36 -15.76 8.96
CA GLN A 123 1.40 -14.48 8.25
C GLN A 123 2.37 -14.52 7.06
N LEU A 124 3.58 -15.07 7.21
CA LEU A 124 4.53 -15.21 6.10
C LEU A 124 3.98 -16.08 4.97
N VAL A 125 3.23 -17.15 5.30
CA VAL A 125 2.54 -17.98 4.30
C VAL A 125 1.44 -17.18 3.59
N ALA A 126 0.69 -16.35 4.32
CA ALA A 126 -0.30 -15.46 3.70
C ALA A 126 0.36 -14.48 2.73
N SER A 127 1.50 -13.87 3.11
CA SER A 127 2.28 -12.98 2.26
C SER A 127 2.72 -13.67 0.97
N LEU A 128 3.23 -14.91 1.05
CA LEU A 128 3.59 -15.71 -0.12
C LEU A 128 2.41 -15.92 -1.05
N LEU A 129 1.25 -16.32 -0.53
CA LEU A 129 0.06 -16.60 -1.35
C LEU A 129 -0.53 -15.33 -1.97
N ILE A 130 -0.56 -14.23 -1.22
CA ILE A 130 -1.10 -12.96 -1.69
C ILE A 130 -0.20 -12.37 -2.77
N VAL A 131 1.10 -12.26 -2.51
CA VAL A 131 2.06 -11.66 -3.45
C VAL A 131 2.37 -12.58 -4.63
N GLY A 132 2.29 -13.89 -4.44
CA GLY A 132 2.48 -14.87 -5.51
C GLY A 132 1.29 -14.98 -6.45
N PHE A 133 0.05 -14.81 -5.97
CA PHE A 133 -1.15 -15.15 -6.76
C PHE A 133 -2.24 -14.07 -6.77
N ILE A 134 -2.64 -13.56 -5.60
CA ILE A 134 -3.84 -12.69 -5.51
C ILE A 134 -3.55 -11.28 -6.03
N TYR A 135 -2.56 -10.61 -5.46
CA TYR A 135 -2.14 -9.26 -5.88
C TYR A 135 -1.74 -9.19 -7.36
N PRO A 136 -0.81 -10.03 -7.87
CA PRO A 136 -0.33 -9.91 -9.25
C PRO A 136 -1.41 -10.16 -10.31
N PHE A 137 -2.46 -10.93 -9.98
CA PHE A 137 -3.61 -11.09 -10.87
C PHE A 137 -4.32 -9.75 -11.11
N PHE A 138 -4.62 -9.01 -10.02
CA PHE A 138 -5.29 -7.71 -10.14
C PHE A 138 -4.35 -6.63 -10.69
N GLU A 139 -3.07 -6.68 -10.31
CA GLU A 139 -2.03 -5.83 -10.88
C GLU A 139 -1.99 -5.97 -12.41
N GLY A 140 -1.89 -7.20 -12.93
CA GLY A 140 -1.85 -7.46 -14.37
C GLY A 140 -3.16 -7.09 -15.08
N LEU A 141 -4.31 -7.27 -14.42
CA LEU A 141 -5.62 -6.86 -14.94
C LEU A 141 -5.68 -5.34 -15.19
N VAL A 142 -5.13 -4.53 -14.28
CA VAL A 142 -5.20 -3.07 -14.35
C VAL A 142 -4.02 -2.47 -15.12
N TRP A 143 -2.78 -2.83 -14.77
CA TRP A 143 -1.57 -2.20 -15.32
C TRP A 143 -0.98 -2.88 -16.54
N ASN A 144 -1.29 -4.16 -16.77
CA ASN A 144 -0.83 -4.88 -17.96
C ASN A 144 -1.97 -5.14 -18.98
N GLY A 145 -3.22 -4.78 -18.65
CA GLY A 145 -4.38 -4.97 -19.53
C GLY A 145 -4.81 -6.42 -19.70
N ASN A 146 -4.40 -7.32 -18.79
CA ASN A 146 -4.73 -8.73 -18.85
C ASN A 146 -6.25 -8.94 -18.85
N MET A 147 -6.70 -10.00 -19.54
CA MET A 147 -8.11 -10.41 -19.62
C MET A 147 -9.07 -9.38 -20.26
N GLY A 148 -8.55 -8.31 -20.87
CA GLY A 148 -9.35 -7.34 -21.63
C GLY A 148 -10.22 -6.41 -20.79
N PHE A 149 -10.03 -6.36 -19.46
CA PHE A 149 -10.85 -5.54 -18.55
C PHE A 149 -10.78 -4.05 -18.89
N GLN A 150 -9.57 -3.53 -19.15
CA GLN A 150 -9.35 -2.13 -19.53
C GLN A 150 -10.06 -1.78 -20.85
N GLY A 151 -9.91 -2.62 -21.87
CA GLY A 151 -10.58 -2.42 -23.16
C GLY A 151 -12.10 -2.52 -23.07
N TRP A 152 -12.64 -3.39 -22.21
CA TRP A 152 -14.07 -3.45 -21.95
C TRP A 152 -14.60 -2.17 -21.30
N LEU A 153 -13.89 -1.61 -20.32
CA LEU A 153 -14.26 -0.35 -19.69
C LEU A 153 -14.23 0.81 -20.67
N GLU A 154 -13.16 0.90 -21.47
CA GLU A 154 -13.03 1.94 -22.49
C GLU A 154 -14.16 1.87 -23.53
N ALA A 155 -14.44 0.68 -24.06
CA ALA A 155 -15.51 0.47 -25.04
C ALA A 155 -16.91 0.76 -24.47
N SER A 156 -17.14 0.48 -23.18
CA SER A 156 -18.46 0.61 -22.55
C SER A 156 -18.73 1.99 -21.96
N PHE A 157 -17.69 2.68 -21.47
CA PHE A 157 -17.81 3.90 -20.66
C PHE A 157 -16.94 5.06 -21.15
N GLY A 158 -16.24 4.89 -22.27
CA GLY A 158 -15.49 5.93 -22.97
C GLY A 158 -14.06 6.19 -22.47
N ALA A 159 -13.63 5.50 -21.40
CA ALA A 159 -12.25 5.56 -20.91
C ALA A 159 -11.90 4.29 -20.12
N PRO A 160 -10.63 3.87 -20.08
CA PRO A 160 -10.18 2.79 -19.21
C PRO A 160 -10.29 3.17 -17.72
N PHE A 161 -10.04 2.20 -16.83
CA PHE A 161 -9.80 2.49 -15.42
C PHE A 161 -8.38 3.05 -15.25
N HIS A 162 -8.30 4.29 -14.77
CA HIS A 162 -7.06 5.01 -14.53
C HIS A 162 -6.64 4.89 -13.06
N ASP A 163 -5.50 4.24 -12.82
CA ASP A 163 -4.89 4.14 -11.51
C ASP A 163 -3.37 4.24 -11.66
N PHE A 164 -2.86 5.46 -11.79
CA PHE A 164 -1.47 5.73 -12.20
C PHE A 164 -0.41 5.08 -11.29
N ALA A 165 -0.52 5.29 -9.97
CA ALA A 165 0.43 4.73 -9.00
C ALA A 165 -0.17 3.70 -8.04
N GLY A 166 -1.50 3.50 -8.00
CA GLY A 166 -2.10 2.42 -7.22
C GLY A 166 -2.90 2.85 -5.99
N SER A 167 -3.79 3.85 -6.10
CA SER A 167 -4.78 4.08 -5.03
C SER A 167 -5.64 2.84 -4.85
N VAL A 168 -5.97 2.15 -5.93
CA VAL A 168 -6.76 0.92 -5.88
C VAL A 168 -5.84 -0.30 -5.92
N VAL A 169 -4.98 -0.42 -6.94
CA VAL A 169 -4.12 -1.60 -7.18
C VAL A 169 -3.27 -1.94 -5.97
N VAL A 170 -2.74 -0.95 -5.25
CA VAL A 170 -1.92 -1.18 -4.05
C VAL A 170 -2.74 -0.95 -2.79
N HIS A 171 -3.25 0.26 -2.59
CA HIS A 171 -3.80 0.62 -1.28
C HIS A 171 -5.18 0.02 -1.03
N ALA A 172 -6.14 0.18 -1.95
CA ALA A 172 -7.45 -0.44 -1.75
C ALA A 172 -7.30 -1.97 -1.65
N VAL A 173 -6.56 -2.60 -2.57
CA VAL A 173 -6.31 -4.04 -2.53
C VAL A 173 -5.69 -4.46 -1.19
N GLY A 174 -4.64 -3.79 -0.73
CA GLY A 174 -4.02 -4.08 0.57
C GLY A 174 -4.98 -3.92 1.75
N GLY A 175 -5.75 -2.83 1.80
CA GLY A 175 -6.69 -2.56 2.90
C GLY A 175 -7.90 -3.51 2.91
N TRP A 176 -8.41 -3.92 1.75
CA TRP A 176 -9.54 -4.85 1.64
C TRP A 176 -9.12 -6.31 1.84
N LEU A 177 -7.91 -6.70 1.43
CA LEU A 177 -7.27 -7.96 1.85
C LEU A 177 -7.13 -8.02 3.38
N ALA A 178 -6.63 -6.92 3.97
CA ALA A 178 -6.45 -6.80 5.42
C ALA A 178 -7.76 -6.92 6.18
N LEU A 179 -8.86 -6.33 5.68
CA LEU A 179 -10.17 -6.43 6.32
C LEU A 179 -10.59 -7.90 6.51
N GLY A 180 -10.39 -8.76 5.50
CA GLY A 180 -10.67 -10.19 5.61
C GLY A 180 -9.92 -10.83 6.78
N ALA A 181 -8.61 -10.53 6.91
CA ALA A 181 -7.77 -11.02 7.99
C ALA A 181 -8.20 -10.49 9.37
N VAL A 182 -8.46 -9.18 9.47
CA VAL A 182 -8.85 -8.49 10.70
C VAL A 182 -10.17 -9.07 11.24
N LEU A 183 -11.16 -9.26 10.39
CA LEU A 183 -12.45 -9.85 10.77
C LEU A 183 -12.30 -11.29 11.26
N MET A 184 -11.46 -12.10 10.61
CA MET A 184 -11.25 -13.49 10.99
C MET A 184 -10.41 -13.68 12.25
N LEU A 185 -9.47 -12.78 12.52
CA LEU A 185 -8.69 -12.73 13.76
C LEU A 185 -9.54 -12.28 14.94
N GLY A 186 -10.44 -11.33 14.71
CA GLY A 186 -11.21 -10.67 15.77
C GLY A 186 -10.36 -9.72 16.62
N ALA A 187 -11.01 -9.16 17.64
CA ALA A 187 -10.43 -8.13 18.49
C ALA A 187 -9.27 -8.63 19.36
N ARG A 188 -8.28 -7.77 19.67
CA ARG A 188 -7.28 -8.04 20.71
C ARG A 188 -7.99 -8.23 22.05
N ARG A 189 -7.47 -9.15 22.87
CA ARG A 189 -8.02 -9.43 24.19
C ARG A 189 -8.00 -8.17 25.04
N GLY A 190 -9.14 -7.87 25.66
CA GLY A 190 -9.33 -6.68 26.47
C GLY A 190 -9.56 -5.38 25.70
N ARG A 191 -9.61 -5.38 24.35
CA ARG A 191 -9.95 -4.17 23.57
C ARG A 191 -11.36 -3.67 23.86
N TYR A 192 -12.29 -4.58 24.12
CA TYR A 192 -13.68 -4.27 24.45
C TYR A 192 -14.02 -4.90 25.81
N ARG A 193 -14.51 -4.10 26.76
CA ARG A 193 -14.98 -4.53 28.09
C ARG A 193 -16.26 -3.82 28.43
N ASP A 194 -17.27 -4.57 28.88
CA ASP A 194 -18.60 -4.04 29.27
C ASP A 194 -19.23 -3.12 28.22
N GLY A 195 -19.06 -3.47 26.94
CA GLY A 195 -19.57 -2.68 25.81
C GLY A 195 -18.74 -1.44 25.45
N HIS A 196 -17.71 -1.10 26.23
CA HIS A 196 -16.85 0.07 26.03
C HIS A 196 -15.50 -0.31 25.39
N VAL A 197 -14.89 0.65 24.70
CA VAL A 197 -13.54 0.51 24.13
C VAL A 197 -12.51 0.82 25.19
N VAL A 198 -11.55 -0.09 25.38
CA VAL A 198 -10.37 0.12 26.22
C VAL A 198 -9.25 0.65 25.33
N ALA A 199 -8.73 1.83 25.66
CA ALA A 199 -7.63 2.44 24.93
C ALA A 199 -6.37 1.57 25.01
N MET A 200 -5.73 1.33 23.86
CA MET A 200 -4.41 0.73 23.75
C MET A 200 -3.54 1.77 23.06
N PRO A 201 -2.89 2.68 23.82
CA PRO A 201 -2.16 3.79 23.22
C PRO A 201 -0.90 3.30 22.50
N PRO A 202 -0.43 4.05 21.48
CA PRO A 202 0.87 3.85 20.85
C PRO A 202 2.00 3.78 21.90
N SER A 203 2.97 2.88 21.71
CA SER A 203 4.11 2.77 22.63
C SER A 203 5.15 3.87 22.43
N ASN A 204 5.28 4.41 21.20
CA ASN A 204 6.32 5.39 20.87
C ASN A 204 5.88 6.30 19.72
N ILE A 205 5.37 7.50 20.07
CA ILE A 205 4.97 8.53 19.09
C ILE A 205 6.14 8.98 18.20
N PRO A 206 7.38 9.21 18.71
CA PRO A 206 8.52 9.49 17.84
C PRO A 206 8.77 8.45 16.74
N PHE A 207 8.65 7.16 17.03
CA PHE A 207 8.78 6.11 16.00
C PHE A 207 7.61 6.11 15.02
N LEU A 208 6.38 6.30 15.51
CA LEU A 208 5.20 6.48 14.66
C LEU A 208 5.43 7.64 13.68
N ALA A 209 5.86 8.80 14.19
CA ALA A 209 6.16 9.99 13.41
C ALA A 209 7.30 9.76 12.41
N LEU A 210 8.38 9.10 12.82
CA LEU A 210 9.50 8.75 11.95
C LEU A 210 9.03 7.87 10.77
N GLY A 211 8.21 6.85 11.06
CA GLY A 211 7.63 5.99 10.04
C GLY A 211 6.79 6.77 9.03
N ALA A 212 5.91 7.65 9.52
CA ALA A 212 5.07 8.50 8.66
C ALA A 212 5.89 9.43 7.76
N TRP A 213 6.97 10.02 8.25
CA TRP A 213 7.85 10.87 7.44
C TRP A 213 8.64 10.09 6.40
N ILE A 214 9.16 8.90 6.74
CA ILE A 214 9.83 8.03 5.77
C ILE A 214 8.86 7.60 4.67
N LEU A 215 7.62 7.22 5.02
CA LEU A 215 6.57 6.90 4.06
C LEU A 215 6.25 8.09 3.15
N THR A 216 6.16 9.30 3.72
CA THR A 216 5.92 10.54 2.97
C THR A 216 7.01 10.81 1.94
N ILE A 217 8.28 10.67 2.32
CA ILE A 217 9.42 10.82 1.38
C ILE A 217 9.35 9.74 0.30
N GLY A 218 9.19 8.48 0.70
CA GLY A 218 9.11 7.35 -0.22
C GLY A 218 7.96 7.48 -1.23
N TRP A 219 6.86 8.14 -0.84
CA TRP A 219 5.70 8.37 -1.70
C TRP A 219 5.99 9.22 -2.94
N PHE A 220 6.95 10.14 -2.88
CA PHE A 220 7.37 10.87 -4.08
C PHE A 220 8.09 9.94 -5.05
N GLY A 221 8.84 8.96 -4.55
CA GLY A 221 9.41 7.89 -5.36
C GLY A 221 8.33 6.95 -5.90
N PHE A 222 7.30 6.65 -5.10
CA PHE A 222 6.16 5.83 -5.48
C PHE A 222 5.36 6.48 -6.61
N ASN A 223 4.92 7.73 -6.46
CA ASN A 223 4.09 8.41 -7.46
C ASN A 223 4.92 8.88 -8.66
N VAL A 224 5.95 9.72 -8.45
CA VAL A 224 6.64 10.38 -9.58
C VAL A 224 7.32 9.35 -10.49
N MET A 225 7.87 8.27 -9.90
CA MET A 225 8.58 7.26 -10.68
C MET A 225 7.65 6.18 -11.25
N SER A 226 6.34 6.19 -10.94
CA SER A 226 5.34 5.38 -11.67
C SER A 226 5.21 5.75 -13.14
N ALA A 227 5.79 6.88 -13.56
CA ALA A 227 6.06 7.18 -14.96
C ALA A 227 6.97 6.14 -15.65
N GLN A 228 7.78 5.40 -14.87
CA GLN A 228 8.76 4.36 -15.24
C GLN A 228 9.90 4.79 -16.16
N THR A 229 9.70 5.84 -16.96
CA THR A 229 10.66 6.37 -17.93
C THR A 229 10.76 7.88 -17.79
N ILE A 230 11.89 8.43 -18.24
CA ILE A 230 12.13 9.88 -18.21
C ILE A 230 11.20 10.65 -19.16
N ASP A 231 10.61 9.99 -20.17
CA ASP A 231 9.65 10.60 -21.09
C ASP A 231 8.29 10.83 -20.42
N GLY A 232 7.90 9.93 -19.52
CA GLY A 232 6.65 10.04 -18.75
C GLY A 232 6.75 10.90 -17.49
N ILE A 233 7.94 11.40 -17.12
CA ILE A 233 8.11 12.17 -15.88
C ILE A 233 7.27 13.44 -15.93
N SER A 234 6.58 13.74 -14.83
CA SER A 234 5.72 14.92 -14.75
C SER A 234 5.86 15.65 -13.42
N GLY A 235 6.14 16.94 -13.48
CA GLY A 235 6.11 17.82 -12.30
C GLY A 235 4.71 17.94 -11.69
N LEU A 236 3.67 17.69 -12.48
CA LEU A 236 2.28 17.66 -12.01
C LEU A 236 2.08 16.58 -10.94
N VAL A 237 2.68 15.40 -11.13
CA VAL A 237 2.62 14.29 -10.18
C VAL A 237 3.21 14.68 -8.83
N ALA A 238 4.35 15.36 -8.83
CA ALA A 238 5.00 15.82 -7.60
C ALA A 238 4.14 16.85 -6.87
N VAL A 239 3.61 17.85 -7.59
CA VAL A 239 2.77 18.90 -6.99
C VAL A 239 1.44 18.34 -6.50
N ASN A 240 0.78 17.46 -7.25
CA ASN A 240 -0.46 16.81 -6.82
C ASN A 240 -0.24 15.95 -5.57
N SER A 241 0.88 15.22 -5.51
CA SER A 241 1.26 14.44 -4.32
C SER A 241 1.44 15.34 -3.10
N LEU A 242 2.14 16.47 -3.26
CA LEU A 242 2.31 17.47 -2.20
C LEU A 242 0.97 18.05 -1.75
N MET A 243 0.11 18.47 -2.68
CA MET A 243 -1.16 19.10 -2.35
C MET A 243 -2.12 18.14 -1.65
N ALA A 244 -2.17 16.88 -2.08
CA ALA A 244 -2.97 15.87 -1.41
C ALA A 244 -2.45 15.53 -0.01
N MET A 245 -1.13 15.43 0.15
CA MET A 245 -0.48 15.29 1.46
C MET A 245 -0.87 16.44 2.41
N VAL A 246 -0.83 17.69 1.92
CA VAL A 246 -1.24 18.88 2.69
C VAL A 246 -2.71 18.80 3.07
N GLY A 247 -3.59 18.48 2.12
CA GLY A 247 -5.03 18.34 2.35
C GLY A 247 -5.33 17.30 3.43
N GLY A 248 -4.75 16.11 3.31
CA GLY A 248 -4.91 15.02 4.27
C GLY A 248 -4.40 15.39 5.66
N THR A 249 -3.24 16.07 5.73
CA THR A 249 -2.67 16.56 6.99
C THR A 249 -3.60 17.57 7.68
N LEU A 250 -4.08 18.58 6.97
CA LEU A 250 -4.95 19.62 7.53
C LEU A 250 -6.30 19.05 7.97
N ALA A 251 -6.89 18.17 7.17
CA ALA A 251 -8.15 17.52 7.51
C ALA A 251 -8.00 16.63 8.75
N ALA A 252 -6.94 15.83 8.83
CA ALA A 252 -6.70 14.96 9.98
C ALA A 252 -6.37 15.76 11.26
N LEU A 253 -5.65 16.88 11.14
CA LEU A 253 -5.38 17.79 12.26
C LEU A 253 -6.69 18.33 12.86
N LEU A 254 -7.61 18.79 12.01
CA LEU A 254 -8.86 19.41 12.44
C LEU A 254 -9.88 18.36 12.92
N VAL A 255 -10.15 17.34 12.11
CA VAL A 255 -11.14 16.29 12.42
C VAL A 255 -10.66 15.40 13.56
N GLY A 256 -9.35 15.11 13.60
CA GLY A 256 -8.67 14.37 14.66
C GLY A 256 -8.40 15.18 15.92
N ARG A 257 -8.80 16.46 15.97
CA ARG A 257 -8.69 17.34 17.15
C ARG A 257 -7.27 17.41 17.72
N PHE A 258 -6.29 17.62 16.86
CA PHE A 258 -4.86 17.71 17.23
C PHE A 258 -4.25 16.42 17.81
N ASP A 259 -4.90 15.26 17.65
CA ASP A 259 -4.32 13.98 18.05
C ASP A 259 -3.09 13.66 17.18
N PRO A 260 -1.92 13.36 17.78
CA PRO A 260 -0.68 13.11 17.04
C PRO A 260 -0.75 11.84 16.18
N GLY A 261 -1.52 10.83 16.59
CA GLY A 261 -1.73 9.62 15.80
C GLY A 261 -2.47 9.92 14.50
N PHE A 262 -3.54 10.71 14.56
CA PHE A 262 -4.23 11.16 13.35
C PHE A 262 -3.40 12.15 12.52
N LEU A 263 -2.68 13.07 13.15
CA LEU A 263 -1.86 14.05 12.45
C LEU A 263 -0.79 13.39 11.56
N HIS A 264 -0.08 12.38 12.07
CA HIS A 264 0.96 11.70 11.30
C HIS A 264 0.40 10.74 10.24
N ASN A 265 -0.81 10.23 10.40
CA ASN A 265 -1.46 9.37 9.40
C ASN A 265 -2.26 10.17 8.34
N GLY A 266 -2.67 11.39 8.63
CA GLY A 266 -3.32 12.33 7.71
C GLY A 266 -2.61 12.52 6.36
N PRO A 267 -1.29 12.84 6.31
CA PRO A 267 -0.57 12.93 5.05
C PRO A 267 -0.61 11.62 4.26
N LEU A 268 -0.52 10.47 4.94
CA LEU A 268 -0.56 9.15 4.31
C LEU A 268 -1.93 8.88 3.67
N ALA A 269 -3.03 9.21 4.34
CA ALA A 269 -4.37 9.10 3.77
C ALA A 269 -4.52 9.93 2.49
N GLY A 270 -3.99 11.16 2.48
CA GLY A 270 -3.99 12.01 1.29
C GLY A 270 -3.12 11.46 0.15
N LEU A 271 -1.93 10.97 0.49
CA LEU A 271 -1.01 10.36 -0.47
C LEU A 271 -1.57 9.05 -1.06
N VAL A 272 -2.24 8.22 -0.26
CA VAL A 272 -3.00 7.04 -0.74
C VAL A 272 -4.03 7.44 -1.79
N ALA A 273 -4.82 8.47 -1.51
CA ALA A 273 -5.94 8.84 -2.36
C ALA A 273 -5.52 9.50 -3.68
N VAL A 274 -4.35 10.14 -3.74
CA VAL A 274 -3.92 10.82 -4.98
C VAL A 274 -3.22 9.89 -5.97
N CYS A 275 -2.72 8.72 -5.55
CA CYS A 275 -1.98 7.80 -6.41
C CYS A 275 -2.67 7.54 -7.76
N ALA A 276 -4.00 7.35 -7.77
CA ALA A 276 -4.74 7.04 -9.00
C ALA A 276 -4.74 8.17 -10.03
N GLY A 277 -4.86 9.43 -9.60
CA GLY A 277 -5.00 10.58 -10.51
C GLY A 277 -3.89 11.63 -10.39
N SER A 278 -2.77 11.30 -9.75
CA SER A 278 -1.69 12.25 -9.52
C SER A 278 -1.10 12.84 -10.81
N ASP A 279 -1.20 12.15 -11.92
CA ASP A 279 -0.75 12.56 -13.26
C ASP A 279 -1.79 13.36 -14.06
N ILE A 280 -3.06 13.37 -13.64
CA ILE A 280 -4.17 13.96 -14.41
C ILE A 280 -4.98 15.03 -13.66
N MET A 281 -4.86 15.14 -12.34
CA MET A 281 -5.62 16.12 -11.55
C MET A 281 -5.01 17.52 -11.62
N HIS A 282 -5.84 18.56 -11.44
CA HIS A 282 -5.34 19.88 -11.06
C HIS A 282 -4.88 19.89 -9.58
N PRO A 283 -3.83 20.64 -9.18
CA PRO A 283 -3.35 20.68 -7.78
C PRO A 283 -4.39 21.04 -6.73
N VAL A 284 -5.38 21.88 -7.06
CA VAL A 284 -6.51 22.18 -6.17
C VAL A 284 -7.46 20.98 -6.03
N GLY A 285 -7.65 20.21 -7.10
CA GLY A 285 -8.39 18.95 -7.05
C GLY A 285 -7.65 17.92 -6.20
N ALA A 286 -6.32 17.81 -6.34
CA ALA A 286 -5.50 16.95 -5.50
C ALA A 286 -5.55 17.34 -4.02
N LEU A 287 -5.55 18.64 -3.69
CA LEU A 287 -5.77 19.13 -2.33
C LEU A 287 -7.12 18.67 -1.77
N ALA A 288 -8.20 18.77 -2.55
CA ALA A 288 -9.53 18.33 -2.15
C ALA A 288 -9.60 16.80 -1.97
N THR A 289 -9.00 16.04 -2.90
CA THR A 289 -8.85 14.58 -2.79
C THR A 289 -8.20 14.20 -1.47
N GLY A 290 -7.09 14.86 -1.13
CA GLY A 290 -6.37 14.62 0.12
C GLY A 290 -7.17 15.01 1.36
N ALA A 291 -7.83 16.17 1.35
CA ALA A 291 -8.63 16.63 2.48
C ALA A 291 -9.81 15.70 2.80
N ILE A 292 -10.50 15.22 1.76
CA ILE A 292 -11.57 14.24 1.92
C ILE A 292 -11.02 12.92 2.45
N ALA A 293 -9.88 12.45 1.94
CA ALA A 293 -9.24 11.23 2.42
C ALA A 293 -8.82 11.31 3.90
N GLY A 294 -8.18 12.41 4.32
CA GLY A 294 -7.78 12.62 5.71
C GLY A 294 -8.97 12.63 6.67
N GLY A 295 -10.04 13.37 6.32
CA GLY A 295 -11.27 13.38 7.12
C GLY A 295 -11.98 12.02 7.14
N LEU A 296 -12.05 11.35 5.99
CA LEU A 296 -12.62 10.00 5.85
C LEU A 296 -11.88 9.01 6.73
N PHE A 297 -10.55 8.99 6.70
CA PHE A 297 -9.71 8.12 7.52
C PHE A 297 -10.03 8.32 9.01
N VAL A 298 -9.96 9.55 9.53
CA VAL A 298 -10.20 9.81 10.95
C VAL A 298 -11.61 9.38 11.36
N TRP A 299 -12.63 9.77 10.59
CA TRP A 299 -14.01 9.44 10.91
C TRP A 299 -14.26 7.93 10.88
N THR A 300 -13.79 7.24 9.84
CA THR A 300 -13.99 5.79 9.70
C THR A 300 -13.17 4.99 10.70
N PHE A 301 -11.97 5.42 11.07
CA PHE A 301 -11.18 4.80 12.13
C PHE A 301 -11.89 4.87 13.49
N ILE A 302 -12.49 6.01 13.83
CA ILE A 302 -13.26 6.16 15.07
C ILE A 302 -14.52 5.29 15.01
N LEU A 303 -15.21 5.24 13.86
CA LEU A 303 -16.41 4.44 13.65
C LEU A 303 -16.12 2.93 13.77
N THR A 304 -15.06 2.43 13.14
CA THR A 304 -14.70 1.01 13.14
C THR A 304 -14.44 0.49 14.54
N GLN A 305 -13.69 1.28 15.32
CA GLN A 305 -13.34 0.93 16.69
C GLN A 305 -14.54 1.05 17.63
N ASN A 306 -15.25 2.19 17.61
CA ASN A 306 -16.25 2.49 18.66
C ASN A 306 -17.64 1.90 18.38
N LYS A 307 -18.02 1.70 17.12
CA LYS A 307 -19.36 1.24 16.73
C LYS A 307 -19.34 -0.14 16.11
N LEU A 308 -18.48 -0.37 15.12
CA LEU A 308 -18.40 -1.67 14.43
C LEU A 308 -17.66 -2.73 15.26
N LYS A 309 -16.91 -2.31 16.29
CA LYS A 309 -16.07 -3.17 17.14
C LYS A 309 -15.06 -4.00 16.33
N ILE A 310 -14.55 -3.43 15.25
CA ILE A 310 -13.49 -4.01 14.43
C ILE A 310 -12.16 -3.44 14.94
N ASP A 311 -11.33 -4.30 15.54
CA ASP A 311 -10.01 -3.91 16.05
C ASP A 311 -8.94 -4.01 14.97
N ASP A 312 -8.94 -3.03 14.08
CA ASP A 312 -7.88 -2.75 13.13
C ASP A 312 -6.82 -1.88 13.82
N VAL A 313 -5.64 -2.44 14.13
CA VAL A 313 -4.70 -1.83 15.08
C VAL A 313 -4.18 -0.47 14.59
N LEU A 314 -3.81 -0.39 13.31
CA LEU A 314 -3.31 0.83 12.69
C LEU A 314 -4.38 1.56 11.86
N GLY A 315 -5.57 0.97 11.69
CA GLY A 315 -6.61 1.55 10.84
C GLY A 315 -6.33 1.36 9.35
N VAL A 316 -5.74 0.22 8.98
CA VAL A 316 -5.29 -0.04 7.61
C VAL A 316 -6.44 -0.16 6.62
N TRP A 317 -7.61 -0.63 7.03
CA TRP A 317 -8.80 -0.63 6.18
C TRP A 317 -9.35 0.79 5.96
N PRO A 318 -9.57 1.62 7.00
CA PRO A 318 -9.84 3.06 6.83
C PRO A 318 -8.82 3.79 5.95
N LEU A 319 -7.51 3.62 6.23
CA LEU A 319 -6.45 4.41 5.62
C LEU A 319 -6.14 3.96 4.19
N HIS A 320 -5.99 2.66 3.95
CA HIS A 320 -5.63 2.15 2.62
C HIS A 320 -6.87 1.68 1.84
N GLY A 321 -7.77 0.94 2.49
CA GLY A 321 -8.98 0.38 1.86
C GLY A 321 -9.94 1.44 1.38
N LEU A 322 -10.43 2.30 2.29
CA LEU A 322 -11.44 3.30 1.98
C LEU A 322 -10.86 4.53 1.28
N CYS A 323 -9.71 5.06 1.73
CA CYS A 323 -9.08 6.18 1.03
C CYS A 323 -8.55 5.78 -0.35
N GLY A 324 -8.15 4.51 -0.54
CA GLY A 324 -7.77 3.98 -1.85
C GLY A 324 -8.94 3.91 -2.84
N VAL A 325 -10.10 3.41 -2.39
CA VAL A 325 -11.35 3.45 -3.18
C VAL A 325 -11.77 4.89 -3.48
N TRP A 326 -11.69 5.78 -2.49
CA TRP A 326 -11.93 7.21 -2.69
C TRP A 326 -10.97 7.78 -3.75
N GLY A 327 -9.69 7.43 -3.71
CA GLY A 327 -8.71 7.89 -4.68
C GLY A 327 -9.02 7.50 -6.12
N GLY A 328 -9.42 6.23 -6.33
CA GLY A 328 -9.89 5.76 -7.64
C GLY A 328 -11.11 6.56 -8.13
N VAL A 329 -12.12 6.76 -7.29
CA VAL A 329 -13.29 7.59 -7.63
C VAL A 329 -12.91 9.05 -7.87
N ALA A 330 -12.04 9.61 -7.03
CA ALA A 330 -11.59 11.00 -7.10
C ALA A 330 -10.85 11.29 -8.41
N ALA A 331 -10.08 10.34 -8.94
CA ALA A 331 -9.45 10.46 -10.27
C ALA A 331 -10.49 10.70 -11.38
N GLY A 332 -11.68 10.09 -11.28
CA GLY A 332 -12.76 10.29 -12.26
C GLY A 332 -13.47 11.63 -12.11
N ILE A 333 -13.43 12.23 -10.92
CA ILE A 333 -14.00 13.55 -10.64
C ILE A 333 -12.98 14.62 -11.00
N PHE A 334 -11.86 14.67 -10.28
CA PHE A 334 -10.87 15.73 -10.36
C PHE A 334 -9.88 15.58 -11.53
N GLY A 335 -9.84 14.42 -12.19
CA GLY A 335 -9.15 14.23 -13.47
C GLY A 335 -9.96 14.71 -14.68
N ALA A 336 -11.25 15.00 -14.52
CA ALA A 336 -12.09 15.50 -15.61
C ALA A 336 -11.69 16.92 -16.03
N GLN A 337 -11.71 17.18 -17.34
CA GLN A 337 -11.37 18.50 -17.91
C GLN A 337 -12.26 19.63 -17.39
N ALA A 338 -13.52 19.34 -17.07
CA ALA A 338 -14.44 20.31 -16.49
C ALA A 338 -13.99 20.85 -15.11
N LEU A 339 -13.13 20.12 -14.40
CA LEU A 339 -12.53 20.53 -13.11
C LEU A 339 -11.03 20.87 -13.25
N GLY A 340 -10.55 21.06 -14.48
CA GLY A 340 -9.16 21.43 -14.77
C GLY A 340 -8.18 20.26 -14.82
N GLY A 341 -8.67 19.02 -14.79
CA GLY A 341 -7.84 17.84 -15.03
C GLY A 341 -7.52 17.62 -16.51
N LEU A 342 -6.65 16.67 -16.82
CA LEU A 342 -6.18 16.40 -18.18
C LEU A 342 -7.17 15.59 -19.03
N GLY A 343 -8.19 14.96 -18.43
CA GLY A 343 -9.13 14.08 -19.11
C GLY A 343 -8.64 12.64 -19.20
N GLY A 344 -9.14 11.89 -20.18
CA GLY A 344 -8.81 10.46 -20.32
C GLY A 344 -9.45 9.56 -19.25
N VAL A 345 -10.42 10.08 -18.50
CA VAL A 345 -11.11 9.37 -17.41
C VAL A 345 -12.62 9.37 -17.61
N SER A 346 -13.26 8.32 -17.09
CA SER A 346 -14.71 8.21 -16.99
C SER A 346 -15.07 7.90 -15.55
N LEU A 347 -15.99 8.66 -14.96
CA LEU A 347 -16.45 8.41 -13.58
C LEU A 347 -17.02 6.99 -13.43
N ALA A 348 -17.69 6.48 -14.47
CA ALA A 348 -18.22 5.13 -14.46
C ALA A 348 -17.09 4.08 -14.39
N SER A 349 -16.07 4.21 -15.25
CA SER A 349 -14.90 3.31 -15.22
C SER A 349 -14.17 3.36 -13.89
N GLN A 350 -14.01 4.55 -13.31
CA GLN A 350 -13.37 4.74 -12.01
C GLN A 350 -14.14 4.07 -10.88
N VAL A 351 -15.47 4.21 -10.84
CA VAL A 351 -16.30 3.55 -9.82
C VAL A 351 -16.25 2.03 -9.99
N ILE A 352 -16.40 1.52 -11.22
CA ILE A 352 -16.39 0.08 -11.48
C ILE A 352 -15.02 -0.53 -11.15
N GLY A 353 -13.93 0.06 -11.60
CA GLY A 353 -12.57 -0.41 -11.31
C GLY A 353 -12.25 -0.38 -9.81
N SER A 354 -12.64 0.69 -9.11
CA SER A 354 -12.44 0.81 -7.65
C SER A 354 -13.22 -0.25 -6.87
N LEU A 355 -14.48 -0.49 -7.22
CA LEU A 355 -15.30 -1.52 -6.58
C LEU A 355 -14.83 -2.93 -6.95
N ALA A 356 -14.41 -3.17 -8.19
CA ALA A 356 -13.84 -4.45 -8.61
C ALA A 356 -12.58 -4.78 -7.79
N GLY A 357 -11.68 -3.81 -7.60
CA GLY A 357 -10.50 -3.98 -6.75
C GLY A 357 -10.84 -4.29 -5.30
N ALA A 358 -11.77 -3.53 -4.70
CA ALA A 358 -12.22 -3.76 -3.33
C ALA A 358 -12.86 -5.15 -3.12
N ILE A 359 -13.76 -5.55 -4.02
CA ILE A 359 -14.46 -6.84 -3.96
C ILE A 359 -13.49 -8.00 -4.18
N PHE A 360 -12.63 -7.91 -5.21
CA PHE A 360 -11.62 -8.92 -5.50
C PHE A 360 -10.67 -9.11 -4.31
N ALA A 361 -10.17 -8.01 -3.76
CA ALA A 361 -9.26 -8.03 -2.62
C ALA A 361 -9.91 -8.60 -1.36
N LEU A 362 -11.16 -8.21 -1.05
CA LEU A 362 -11.88 -8.76 0.09
C LEU A 362 -12.09 -10.27 -0.07
N ALA A 363 -12.50 -10.73 -1.27
CA ALA A 363 -12.67 -12.14 -1.57
C ALA A 363 -11.36 -12.92 -1.44
N GLY A 364 -10.26 -12.38 -1.99
CA GLY A 364 -8.92 -12.95 -1.86
C GLY A 364 -8.43 -13.02 -0.42
N GLY A 365 -8.71 -11.99 0.39
CA GLY A 365 -8.32 -11.93 1.80
C GLY A 365 -9.11 -12.95 2.63
N VAL A 366 -10.42 -13.07 2.36
CA VAL A 366 -11.27 -14.10 2.95
C VAL A 366 -10.79 -15.50 2.57
N LEU A 367 -10.43 -15.72 1.31
CA LEU A 367 -9.94 -17.00 0.83
C LEU A 367 -8.60 -17.38 1.49
N VAL A 368 -7.58 -16.53 1.40
CA VAL A 368 -6.23 -16.85 1.90
C VAL A 368 -6.25 -17.04 3.41
N TYR A 369 -6.76 -16.05 4.16
CA TYR A 369 -6.76 -16.14 5.62
C TYR A 369 -7.76 -17.19 6.13
N GLY A 370 -8.84 -17.45 5.39
CA GLY A 370 -9.80 -18.51 5.71
C GLY A 370 -9.17 -19.89 5.61
N VAL A 371 -8.44 -20.16 4.53
CA VAL A 371 -7.72 -21.43 4.33
C VAL A 371 -6.64 -21.63 5.40
N ILE A 372 -5.82 -20.60 5.67
CA ILE A 372 -4.76 -20.69 6.69
C ILE A 372 -5.37 -20.86 8.09
N LYS A 373 -6.47 -20.17 8.38
CA LYS A 373 -7.19 -20.33 9.65
C LYS A 373 -7.71 -21.75 9.85
N ALA A 374 -8.22 -22.37 8.79
CA ALA A 374 -8.75 -23.74 8.85
C ALA A 374 -7.65 -24.80 9.00
N THR A 375 -6.44 -24.56 8.50
CA THR A 375 -5.36 -25.57 8.47
C THR A 375 -4.34 -25.41 9.60
N ALA A 376 -3.88 -24.19 9.86
CA ALA A 376 -2.81 -23.91 10.82
C ALA A 376 -3.27 -23.01 11.97
N GLY A 377 -4.30 -22.18 11.76
CA GLY A 377 -4.72 -21.13 12.69
C GLY A 377 -3.85 -19.88 12.61
N ILE A 378 -4.50 -18.71 12.66
CA ILE A 378 -3.87 -17.40 12.40
C ILE A 378 -3.60 -16.57 13.66
N ARG A 379 -4.18 -16.95 14.82
CA ARG A 379 -4.12 -16.17 16.06
C ARG A 379 -3.24 -16.84 17.11
N LEU A 380 -2.51 -16.04 17.88
CA LEU A 380 -1.81 -16.46 19.09
C LEU A 380 -2.81 -16.99 20.15
N ASN A 381 -2.32 -17.88 21.00
CA ASN A 381 -3.10 -18.34 22.15
C ASN A 381 -3.22 -17.21 23.21
N GLU A 382 -3.98 -17.46 24.27
CA GLU A 382 -4.22 -16.46 25.33
C GLU A 382 -2.96 -15.99 26.02
N GLU A 383 -2.12 -16.94 26.42
CA GLU A 383 -0.90 -16.69 27.17
C GLU A 383 0.12 -15.96 26.31
N ASP A 384 0.31 -16.38 25.07
CA ASP A 384 1.21 -15.74 24.11
C ASP A 384 0.78 -14.30 23.79
N GLU A 385 -0.52 -14.06 23.60
CA GLU A 385 -1.04 -12.70 23.38
C GLU A 385 -0.93 -11.83 24.65
N PHE A 386 -1.03 -12.44 25.83
CA PHE A 386 -0.82 -11.76 27.11
C PHE A 386 0.66 -11.40 27.33
N MET A 387 1.58 -12.34 27.08
CA MET A 387 3.02 -12.14 27.15
C MET A 387 3.52 -11.14 26.10
N GLY A 388 2.91 -11.14 24.92
CA GLY A 388 3.34 -10.35 23.76
C GLY A 388 4.23 -11.17 22.82
N ALA A 389 4.12 -10.88 21.53
CA ALA A 389 4.80 -11.64 20.48
C ALA A 389 6.33 -11.60 20.58
N ASP A 390 6.89 -10.55 21.20
CA ASP A 390 8.33 -10.40 21.40
C ASP A 390 8.89 -11.56 22.24
N LEU A 391 8.27 -11.82 23.40
CA LEU A 391 8.67 -12.93 24.27
C LEU A 391 8.07 -14.27 23.82
N ALA A 392 6.84 -14.27 23.31
CA ALA A 392 6.18 -15.52 22.90
C ALA A 392 6.87 -16.16 21.69
N ILE A 393 7.31 -15.36 20.72
CA ILE A 393 7.87 -15.83 19.45
C ILE A 393 9.40 -15.64 19.42
N HIS A 394 9.88 -14.42 19.68
CA HIS A 394 11.28 -14.04 19.45
C HIS A 394 12.18 -14.22 20.68
N LYS A 395 11.59 -14.52 21.84
CA LYS A 395 12.28 -14.80 23.11
C LYS A 395 13.15 -13.63 23.61
N ILE A 396 12.85 -12.40 23.19
CA ILE A 396 13.61 -11.20 23.57
C ILE A 396 12.71 -9.95 23.53
N GLY A 397 12.98 -8.96 24.39
CA GLY A 397 12.35 -7.64 24.37
C GLY A 397 13.05 -6.66 23.42
N SER A 398 12.42 -5.51 23.14
CA SER A 398 13.00 -4.48 22.25
C SER A 398 14.08 -3.62 22.91
N VAL A 399 14.10 -3.57 24.23
CA VAL A 399 15.09 -2.83 25.03
C VAL A 399 15.72 -3.81 26.01
N SER A 400 17.05 -3.75 26.12
CA SER A 400 17.78 -4.48 27.16
C SER A 400 17.68 -3.72 28.47
N ASP A 401 17.28 -4.42 29.54
CA ASP A 401 17.29 -3.89 30.90
C ASP A 401 18.60 -4.27 31.66
N ASP A 402 19.52 -4.97 30.99
CA ASP A 402 20.84 -5.38 31.50
C ASP A 402 21.87 -4.24 31.58
#